data_AF-A0A931IVN1-F1
#
_entry.id   AF-A0A931IVN1-F1
#
_cell.length_a   1.000
_cell.length_b   1.000
_cell.length_c   1.000
_cell.angle_alpha   90.00
_cell.angle_beta   90.00
_cell.angle_gamma   90.00
#
_symmetry.space_group_name_H-M   'P 1'
#
loop_
_entity.id
_entity.type
_entity.pdbx_description
1 polymer ?
#
loop_
_entity_poly.entity_id
_entity_poly.type
_entity_poly.pdbx_seq_one_letter_code
_entity_poly.pdbx_strand_id
1 'polypeptide(L)' 'MALAGLIYTHYPQAAGTRLAQVHFWLHNLGLPVFMGGLALFLLGNTWAGPLLGIGSTVVWLSLVLFAVNLWRSLR' A
#
# COMPACT_ATOMS: atom_id res chain seq x y z
N MET A 1 -2.87 -7.00 2.03
CA MET A 1 -2.77 -7.13 3.51
C MET A 1 -2.67 -8.57 4.02
N ALA A 2 -3.48 -9.54 3.58
CA ALA A 2 -3.40 -10.92 4.08
C ALA A 2 -2.00 -11.56 3.94
N LEU A 3 -1.39 -11.45 2.75
CA LEU A 3 -0.03 -11.96 2.49
C LEU A 3 1.04 -11.26 3.35
N ALA A 4 0.95 -9.93 3.51
CA ALA A 4 1.87 -9.18 4.35
C ALA A 4 1.75 -9.58 5.83
N GLY A 5 0.52 -9.80 6.31
CA GLY A 5 0.26 -10.32 7.65
C GLY A 5 0.86 -11.72 7.86
N LEU A 6 0.66 -12.64 6.92
CA LEU A 6 1.24 -13.99 6.96
C LEU A 6 2.78 -13.95 6.98
N ILE A 7 3.38 -13.08 6.17
CA ILE A 7 4.84 -12.90 6.13
C ILE A 7 5.34 -12.37 7.48
N TYR A 8 4.66 -11.39 8.06
CA TYR A 8 5.02 -10.84 9.37
C TYR A 8 4.80 -11.81 10.54
N THR A 9 3.89 -12.77 10.44
CA THR A 9 3.78 -13.84 11.44
C THR A 9 4.94 -14.83 11.38
N HIS A 10 5.45 -15.14 10.18
CA HIS A 10 6.62 -16.02 10.03
C HIS A 10 7.95 -15.30 10.26
N TYR A 11 8.02 -14.01 9.97
CA TYR A 11 9.21 -13.17 10.12
C TYR A 11 8.92 -11.95 11.00
N PRO A 12 8.79 -12.12 12.32
CA PRO A 12 8.46 -11.03 13.25
C PRO A 12 9.51 -9.91 13.25
N GLN A 13 10.76 -10.22 12.88
CA GLN A 13 11.84 -9.24 12.71
C GLN A 13 11.56 -8.21 11.61
N ALA A 14 10.84 -8.62 10.55
CA ALA A 14 10.41 -7.72 9.48
C ALA A 14 9.18 -6.89 9.86
N ALA A 15 8.39 -7.34 10.85
CA ALA A 15 7.17 -6.68 11.29
C ALA A 15 7.44 -5.45 12.18
N GLY A 16 8.53 -5.48 12.95
CA GLY A 16 8.88 -4.43 13.92
C GLY A 16 9.52 -3.17 13.33
N THR A 17 9.74 -3.10 12.01
CA THR A 17 10.46 -1.98 11.41
C THR A 17 9.54 -0.77 11.15
N ARG A 18 10.11 0.43 11.16
CA ARG A 18 9.39 1.65 10.73
C ARG A 18 8.89 1.52 9.28
N LEU A 19 9.59 0.77 8.43
CA LEU A 19 9.20 0.54 7.04
C LEU A 19 7.93 -0.30 6.92
N ALA A 20 7.76 -1.29 7.80
CA ALA A 20 6.54 -2.11 7.87
C ALA A 20 5.32 -1.27 8.27
N GLN A 21 5.48 -0.38 9.26
CA GLN A 21 4.42 0.54 9.68
C GLN A 21 4.05 1.53 8.57
N VAL A 22 5.05 2.12 7.89
CA VAL A 22 4.80 3.02 6.77
C VAL A 22 4.08 2.26 5.66
N HIS A 23 4.57 1.10 5.21
CA HIS A 23 3.89 0.26 4.23
C HIS A 23 2.41 0.00 4.60
N PHE A 24 2.17 -0.38 5.86
CA PHE A 24 0.83 -0.71 6.33
C PHE A 24 -0.12 0.48 6.18
N TRP A 25 0.26 1.65 6.68
CA TRP A 25 -0.56 2.86 6.59
C TRP A 25 -0.72 3.34 5.15
N LEU A 26 0.35 3.34 4.37
CA LEU A 26 0.33 3.79 2.98
C LEU A 26 -0.60 2.92 2.12
N HIS A 27 -0.61 1.60 2.32
CA HIS A 27 -1.53 0.71 1.60
C HIS A 27 -2.96 0.82 2.12
N ASN A 28 -3.18 0.86 3.45
CA ASN A 28 -4.53 0.93 4.02
C ASN A 28 -5.23 2.26 3.77
N LEU A 29 -4.50 3.38 3.66
CA LEU A 29 -5.09 4.67 3.30
C LEU A 29 -5.12 4.87 1.77
N GLY A 30 -4.07 4.42 1.07
CA GLY A 30 -3.99 4.52 -0.38
C GLY A 30 -5.05 3.71 -1.11
N LEU A 31 -5.39 2.51 -0.61
CA LEU A 31 -6.35 1.62 -1.28
C LEU A 31 -7.78 2.19 -1.27
N PRO A 32 -8.35 2.69 -0.16
CA PRO A 32 -9.63 3.38 -0.17
C PRO A 32 -9.63 4.64 -1.05
N VAL A 33 -8.54 5.42 -1.05
CA VAL A 33 -8.42 6.60 -1.92
C VAL A 33 -8.45 6.20 -3.39
N PHE A 34 -7.71 5.14 -3.75
CA PHE A 34 -7.72 4.58 -5.10
C PHE A 34 -9.11 4.06 -5.49
N MET A 35 -9.74 3.25 -4.63
CA MET A 35 -11.07 2.68 -4.90
C MET A 35 -12.15 3.77 -4.99
N GLY A 36 -12.10 4.78 -4.12
CA GLY A 36 -13.01 5.93 -4.17
C GLY A 36 -12.80 6.78 -5.42
N GLY A 37 -11.56 7.08 -5.77
CA GLY A 37 -11.21 7.77 -7.02
C GLY A 37 -11.65 7.00 -8.26
N LEU A 38 -11.47 5.68 -8.26
CA LEU A 38 -11.91 4.80 -9.35
C LEU A 38 -13.43 4.79 -9.48
N ALA A 39 -14.16 4.64 -8.36
CA ALA A 39 -15.61 4.66 -8.37
C ALA A 39 -16.16 5.98 -8.93
N LEU A 40 -15.62 7.11 -8.47
CA LEU A 40 -15.99 8.44 -8.97
C LEU A 40 -15.71 8.58 -10.47
N PHE A 41 -14.53 8.14 -10.92
CA PHE A 41 -14.14 8.18 -12.33
C PHE A 41 -15.09 7.33 -13.20
N LEU A 42 -15.44 6.12 -12.76
CA LEU A 42 -16.39 5.25 -13.46
C LEU A 42 -17.82 5.80 -13.47
N LEU A 43 -18.20 6.59 -12.46
CA LEU A 43 -19.48 7.32 -12.41
C LEU A 43 -19.50 8.56 -13.33
N GLY A 44 -18.45 8.78 -14.13
CA GLY A 44 -18.37 9.90 -15.08
C GLY A 44 -17.72 11.16 -14.52
N ASN A 45 -17.24 11.15 -13.26
CA ASN A 45 -16.53 12.28 -12.67
C ASN A 45 -15.06 12.30 -13.11
N THR A 46 -14.80 12.81 -14.31
CA THR A 46 -13.46 12.89 -14.91
C THR A 46 -12.46 13.70 -14.08
N TRP A 47 -12.93 14.63 -13.25
CA TRP A 47 -12.10 15.37 -12.29
C TRP A 47 -11.42 14.47 -11.26
N ALA A 48 -11.92 13.25 -11.04
CA ALA A 48 -11.32 12.28 -10.12
C ALA A 48 -10.07 11.58 -10.72
N GLY A 49 -9.72 11.83 -11.98
CA GLY A 49 -8.53 11.25 -12.63
C GLY A 49 -7.21 11.43 -11.86
N PRO A 50 -6.88 12.64 -11.38
CA PRO A 50 -5.70 12.85 -10.53
C PRO A 50 -5.77 12.09 -9.21
N LEU A 51 -6.95 12.02 -8.58
CA LEU A 51 -7.14 11.27 -7.32
C LEU A 51 -6.90 9.77 -7.53
N LEU A 52 -7.41 9.23 -8.64
CA LEU A 52 -7.14 7.86 -9.08
C LEU A 52 -5.64 7.62 -9.30
N GLY A 53 -4.97 8.53 -10.01
CA GLY A 53 -3.53 8.47 -10.27
C GLY A 53 -2.70 8.48 -8.99
N ILE A 54 -2.98 9.40 -8.08
CA ILE A 54 -2.31 9.51 -6.77
C ILE A 54 -2.56 8.24 -5.96
N GLY A 55 -3.82 7.79 -5.84
CA GLY A 55 -4.16 6.58 -5.11
C GLY A 55 -3.41 5.35 -5.63
N SER A 56 -3.35 5.17 -6.94
CA SER A 56 -2.63 4.06 -7.56
C SER A 56 -1.13 4.10 -7.27
N THR A 57 -0.52 5.29 -7.35
CA THR A 57 0.91 5.50 -7.10
C THR A 57 1.24 5.24 -5.64
N VAL A 58 0.39 5.70 -4.72
CA VAL A 58 0.56 5.47 -3.28
C VAL A 58 0.52 3.96 -2.98
N VAL A 59 -0.49 3.23 -3.49
CA VAL A 59 -0.61 1.78 -3.30
C VAL A 59 0.60 1.03 -3.86
N TRP A 60 1.09 1.43 -5.03
CA TRP A 60 2.29 0.86 -5.64
C TRP A 60 3.54 1.13 -4.80
N LEU A 61 3.71 2.36 -4.31
CA LEU A 61 4.84 2.75 -3.46
C LEU A 61 4.84 1.94 -2.15
N SER A 62 3.67 1.68 -1.57
CA SER A 62 3.52 0.78 -0.44
C SER A 62 4.12 -0.58 -0.74
N LEU A 63 3.81 -1.18 -1.89
CA LEU A 63 4.31 -2.50 -2.26
C LEU A 63 5.84 -2.51 -2.40
N VAL A 64 6.43 -1.46 -2.96
CA VAL A 64 7.89 -1.30 -3.04
C VAL A 64 8.50 -1.23 -1.63
N LEU A 65 7.92 -0.44 -0.73
CA LEU A 65 8.39 -0.36 0.67
C LEU A 65 8.34 -1.71 1.38
N PHE A 66 7.30 -2.52 1.12
CA PHE A 66 7.19 -3.87 1.64
C PHE A 66 8.31 -4.78 1.13
N ALA A 67 8.57 -4.76 -0.18
CA ALA A 67 9.65 -5.55 -0.78
C ALA A 67 11.03 -5.15 -0.24
N VAL A 68 11.29 -3.84 -0.10
CA VAL A 68 12.54 -3.32 0.48
C VAL A 68 12.67 -3.72 1.96
N ASN A 69 11.58 -3.68 2.72
CA ASN A 69 11.58 -4.10 4.12
C ASN A 69 11.94 -5.58 4.25
N LEU A 70 11.28 -6.43 3.47
CA LEU A 70 11.56 -7.86 3.37
C LEU A 70 13.04 -8.12 3.06
N TRP A 71 13.57 -7.47 2.02
CA TRP A 71 14.95 -7.66 1.60
C TRP A 71 15.98 -7.26 2.67
N ARG A 72 15.69 -6.21 3.44
CA ARG A 72 16.58 -5.74 4.53
C ARG A 72 16.47 -6.57 5.79
N SER A 73 15.30 -7.14 6.07
CA SER A 73 15.06 -7.91 7.30
C SER A 73 15.34 -9.41 7.15
N LEU A 74 15.40 -9.93 5.92
CA LEU A 74 15.67 -11.35 5.62
C LEU A 74 17.11 -11.64 5.18
N ARG A 75 17.93 -10.60 4.99
CA ARG A 75 19.39 -10.72 4.83
C ARG A 75 20.06 -10.69 6.18
#